data_AF-A0A1F5E1B6-F1
#
_entry.id   AF-A0A1F5E1B6-F1
#
_cell.length_a   1.000
_cell.length_b   1.000
_cell.length_c   1.000
_cell.angle_alpha   90.00
_cell.angle_beta   90.00
_cell.angle_gamma   90.00
#
_symmetry.space_group_name_H-M   'P 1'
#
loop_
_entity.id
_entity.type
_entity.pdbx_description
1 polymer ?
#
loop_
_entity_poly.entity_id
_entity_poly.type
_entity_poly.pdbx_seq_one_letter_code
_entity_poly.pdbx_strand_id
1 'polypeptide(L)'
;MALFSLTLIGVFLATVRSGGKSQLAQAVHQEGDFALKRIGSTIRSSQAVSCAGDEINVTTSSGAEIIFSLVADGGLTRVASDSSNFLTGKLAEAGSLNFSCYQGTLGNQVVTISFELNTHPLSSGQVQEQFQQEFATSVSTRQY
;
A
#
# COMPACT_ATOMS: atom_id res chain seq x y z
N MET A 1 -38.23 23.69 -23.97
CA MET A 1 -36.76 23.91 -24.01
C MET A 1 -36.07 23.77 -22.65
N ALA A 2 -36.74 23.95 -21.50
CA ALA A 2 -36.10 23.82 -20.17
C ALA A 2 -35.78 22.37 -19.74
N LEU A 3 -36.59 21.39 -20.14
CA LEU A 3 -36.38 19.98 -19.78
C LEU A 3 -35.10 19.36 -20.38
N PHE A 4 -34.67 19.81 -21.56
CA PHE A 4 -33.43 19.36 -22.21
C PHE A 4 -32.16 19.93 -21.55
N SER A 5 -32.26 21.10 -20.90
CA SER A 5 -31.13 21.70 -20.18
C SER A 5 -30.86 21.00 -18.84
N LEU A 6 -31.92 20.54 -18.16
CA LEU A 6 -31.81 19.81 -16.89
C LEU A 6 -31.17 18.42 -17.05
N THR A 7 -31.43 17.72 -18.15
CA THR A 7 -30.83 16.40 -18.42
C THR A 7 -29.34 16.49 -18.73
N LEU A 8 -28.90 17.53 -19.46
CA LEU A 8 -27.48 17.76 -19.77
C LEU A 8 -26.63 18.06 -18.52
N ILE A 9 -27.16 18.85 -17.59
CA ILE A 9 -26.48 19.15 -16.32
C ILE A 9 -26.41 17.89 -15.43
N GLY A 10 -27.46 17.06 -15.43
CA GLY A 10 -27.48 15.79 -14.70
C GLY A 10 -26.42 14.79 -15.20
N VAL A 11 -26.25 14.66 -16.53
CA VAL A 11 -25.23 13.78 -17.12
C VAL A 11 -23.82 14.31 -16.84
N PHE A 12 -23.60 15.63 -16.91
CA PHE A 12 -22.31 16.24 -16.59
C PHE A 12 -21.91 16.07 -15.11
N LEU A 13 -22.84 16.26 -14.18
CA LEU A 13 -22.59 16.01 -12.76
C LEU A 13 -22.34 14.52 -12.46
N ALA A 14 -23.02 13.62 -13.17
CA ALA A 14 -22.81 12.18 -13.01
C ALA A 14 -21.43 11.72 -13.52
N THR A 15 -20.92 12.28 -14.63
CA THR A 15 -19.59 11.95 -15.15
C THR A 15 -18.47 12.53 -14.28
N VAL A 16 -18.61 13.76 -13.78
CA VAL A 16 -17.63 14.36 -12.84
C VAL A 16 -17.55 13.57 -11.54
N ARG A 17 -18.69 13.09 -11.00
CA ARG A 17 -18.72 12.26 -9.79
C ARG A 17 -18.09 10.87 -9.99
N SER A 18 -18.22 10.30 -11.18
CA SER A 18 -17.58 9.02 -11.52
C SER A 18 -16.05 9.14 -11.65
N GLY A 19 -15.56 10.24 -12.24
CA GLY A 19 -14.13 10.48 -12.43
C GLY A 19 -13.32 10.62 -11.13
N GLY A 20 -13.91 11.18 -10.07
CA GLY A 20 -13.24 11.30 -8.77
C GLY A 20 -12.96 9.95 -8.10
N LYS A 21 -13.85 8.96 -8.28
CA LYS A 21 -13.68 7.61 -7.73
C LYS A 21 -12.56 6.85 -8.42
N SER A 22 -12.49 6.92 -9.75
CA SER A 22 -11.43 6.24 -10.51
C SER A 22 -10.06 6.84 -10.22
N GLN A 23 -9.97 8.16 -10.01
CA GLN A 23 -8.72 8.83 -9.61
C GLN A 23 -8.25 8.41 -8.21
N LEU A 24 -9.16 8.31 -7.23
CA LEU A 24 -8.82 7.87 -5.88
C LEU A 24 -8.33 6.41 -5.89
N ALA A 25 -9.07 5.51 -6.56
CA ALA A 25 -8.65 4.12 -6.70
C ALA A 25 -7.29 4.01 -7.39
N GLN A 26 -7.07 4.77 -8.47
CA GLN A 26 -5.79 4.79 -9.18
C GLN A 26 -4.63 5.29 -8.30
N ALA A 27 -4.86 6.29 -7.44
CA ALA A 27 -3.86 6.77 -6.49
C ALA A 27 -3.52 5.70 -5.45
N VAL A 28 -4.53 5.03 -4.86
CA VAL A 28 -4.34 3.93 -3.90
C VAL A 28 -3.58 2.77 -4.52
N HIS A 29 -3.92 2.39 -5.75
CA HIS A 29 -3.17 1.39 -6.52
C HIS A 29 -1.69 1.77 -6.69
N GLN A 30 -1.41 3.02 -7.08
CA GLN A 30 -0.03 3.49 -7.27
C GLN A 30 0.76 3.49 -5.95
N GLU A 31 0.14 3.90 -4.84
CA GLU A 31 0.79 3.89 -3.53
C GLU A 31 1.07 2.47 -3.04
N GLY A 32 0.10 1.57 -3.18
CA GLY A 32 0.27 0.15 -2.83
C GLY A 32 1.36 -0.53 -3.65
N ASP A 33 1.35 -0.34 -4.97
CA ASP A 33 2.36 -0.89 -5.88
C ASP A 33 3.75 -0.31 -5.61
N PHE A 34 3.83 0.99 -5.31
CA PHE A 34 5.10 1.62 -4.94
C PHE A 34 5.66 1.02 -3.66
N ALA A 35 4.83 0.87 -2.62
CA ALA A 35 5.24 0.27 -1.35
C ALA A 35 5.71 -1.18 -1.55
N LEU A 36 4.92 -2.02 -2.23
CA LEU A 36 5.31 -3.41 -2.54
C LEU A 36 6.61 -3.48 -3.33
N LYS A 37 6.76 -2.64 -4.35
CA LYS A 37 7.96 -2.63 -5.19
C LYS A 37 9.18 -2.17 -4.40
N ARG A 38 9.04 -1.19 -3.52
CA ARG A 38 10.14 -0.69 -2.68
C ARG A 38 10.57 -1.74 -1.65
N ILE A 39 9.64 -2.34 -0.92
CA ILE A 39 9.92 -3.41 0.05
C ILE A 39 10.55 -4.61 -0.68
N GLY A 40 9.92 -5.06 -1.76
CA GLY A 40 10.41 -6.18 -2.56
C GLY A 40 11.78 -5.93 -3.16
N SER A 41 12.06 -4.73 -3.67
CA SER A 41 13.41 -4.39 -4.15
C SER A 41 14.44 -4.47 -3.04
N THR A 42 14.11 -4.01 -1.84
CA THR A 42 15.01 -4.01 -0.69
C THR A 42 15.33 -5.45 -0.25
N ILE A 43 14.31 -6.32 -0.17
CA ILE A 43 14.46 -7.75 0.11
C ILE A 43 15.31 -8.45 -0.95
N ARG A 44 15.11 -8.19 -2.25
CA ARG A 44 15.95 -8.79 -3.30
C ARG A 44 17.42 -8.41 -3.18
N SER A 45 17.72 -7.23 -2.67
CA SER A 45 19.10 -6.76 -2.45
C SER A 45 19.66 -7.09 -1.07
N SER A 46 18.86 -7.68 -0.20
CA SER A 46 19.24 -7.99 1.18
C SER A 46 20.13 -9.23 1.26
N GLN A 47 20.97 -9.25 2.29
CA GLN A 47 21.77 -10.41 2.65
C GLN A 47 20.98 -11.35 3.58
N ALA A 48 20.19 -10.79 4.49
CA ALA A 48 19.37 -11.54 5.42
C ALA A 48 18.03 -10.83 5.66
N VAL A 49 17.01 -11.63 5.94
CA VAL A 49 15.66 -11.13 6.25
C VAL A 49 15.12 -11.87 7.48
N SER A 50 14.56 -11.11 8.42
CA SER A 50 13.83 -11.64 9.56
C SER A 50 12.39 -11.12 9.52
N CYS A 51 11.43 -12.03 9.39
CA CYS A 51 10.01 -11.69 9.48
C CYS A 51 9.52 -11.85 10.92
N ALA A 52 8.86 -10.83 11.45
CA ALA A 52 8.24 -10.79 12.76
C ALA A 52 6.73 -10.48 12.63
N GLY A 53 6.02 -11.21 11.76
CA GLY A 53 4.58 -11.07 11.55
C GLY A 53 4.19 -9.72 10.97
N ASP A 54 4.07 -8.71 11.83
CA ASP A 54 3.64 -7.35 11.48
C ASP A 54 4.82 -6.43 11.11
N GLU A 55 6.04 -6.91 11.32
CA GLU A 55 7.29 -6.20 11.03
C GLU A 55 8.26 -7.10 10.27
N ILE A 56 9.11 -6.48 9.45
CA ILE A 56 10.21 -7.18 8.78
C ILE A 56 11.50 -6.37 8.94
N ASN A 57 12.54 -7.04 9.43
CA ASN A 57 13.89 -6.49 9.47
C ASN A 57 14.69 -7.05 8.28
N VAL A 58 15.24 -6.15 7.49
CA VAL A 58 15.99 -6.45 6.28
C VAL A 58 17.42 -5.95 6.45
N THR A 59 18.38 -6.87 6.48
CA THR A 59 19.81 -6.51 6.50
C THR A 59 20.31 -6.38 5.07
N THR A 60 20.66 -5.15 4.67
CA THR A 60 21.22 -4.88 3.34
C THR A 60 22.62 -5.48 3.17
N SER A 61 23.08 -5.62 1.93
CA SER A 61 24.45 -6.05 1.62
C SER A 61 25.54 -5.11 2.15
N SER A 62 25.18 -3.89 2.56
CA SER A 62 26.08 -2.92 3.20
C SER A 62 26.18 -3.10 4.73
N GLY A 63 25.38 -3.99 5.31
CA GLY A 63 25.26 -4.20 6.75
C GLY A 63 24.27 -3.25 7.44
N ALA A 64 23.66 -2.30 6.72
CA ALA A 64 22.58 -1.47 7.26
C ALA A 64 21.29 -2.28 7.41
N GLU A 65 20.62 -2.13 8.56
CA GLU A 65 19.31 -2.71 8.83
C GLU A 65 18.21 -1.73 8.46
N ILE A 66 17.17 -2.23 7.80
CA ILE A 66 15.98 -1.48 7.41
C ILE A 66 14.77 -2.22 7.96
N ILE A 67 13.96 -1.51 8.75
CA ILE A 67 12.78 -2.06 9.38
C ILE A 67 11.53 -1.54 8.66
N PHE A 68 10.68 -2.44 8.18
CA PHE A 68 9.37 -2.05 7.65
C PHE A 68 8.26 -2.47 8.63
N SER A 69 7.43 -1.50 9.01
CA SER A 69 6.31 -1.69 9.93
C SER A 69 5.17 -0.70 9.67
N LEU A 70 4.04 -0.93 10.33
CA LEU A 70 2.93 0.02 10.38
C LEU A 70 3.20 1.08 11.44
N VAL A 71 3.07 2.36 11.06
CA VAL A 71 3.27 3.50 11.95
C VAL A 71 2.09 4.45 11.87
N ALA A 72 1.59 4.87 13.03
CA ALA A 72 0.54 5.88 13.13
C ALA A 72 1.13 7.28 12.86
N ASP A 73 0.56 7.98 11.89
CA ASP A 73 0.88 9.37 11.53
C ASP A 73 -0.40 10.21 11.51
N GLY A 74 -0.58 11.06 12.53
CA GLY A 74 -1.69 12.02 12.57
C GLY A 74 -3.09 11.39 12.57
N GLY A 75 -3.23 10.18 13.12
CA GLY A 75 -4.51 9.45 13.18
C GLY A 75 -4.77 8.49 12.01
N LEU A 76 -3.79 8.29 11.12
CA LEU A 76 -3.81 7.29 10.07
C LEU A 76 -2.63 6.33 10.23
N THR A 77 -2.88 5.03 10.08
CA THR A 77 -1.82 4.02 10.04
C THR A 77 -1.21 3.95 8.63
N ARG A 78 0.12 3.96 8.51
CA ARG A 78 0.85 3.99 7.23
C ARG A 78 2.00 2.99 7.25
N VAL A 79 2.37 2.46 6.08
CA VAL A 79 3.57 1.61 5.96
C VAL A 79 4.80 2.52 5.94
N ALA A 80 5.74 2.29 6.85
CA ALA A 80 6.97 3.08 6.96
C ALA A 80 8.22 2.19 6.96
N SER A 81 9.32 2.74 6.44
CA SER A 81 10.69 2.25 6.63
C SER A 81 11.32 3.06 7.77
N ASP A 82 11.86 2.38 8.77
CA ASP A 82 12.57 2.97 9.93
C ASP A 82 11.74 4.04 10.66
N SER A 83 10.43 3.78 10.74
CA SER A 83 9.42 4.61 11.39
C SER A 83 9.21 6.05 10.87
N SER A 84 10.02 6.52 9.93
CA SER A 84 10.04 7.91 9.46
C SER A 84 9.88 8.06 7.95
N ASN A 85 10.21 7.01 7.18
CA ASN A 85 10.10 7.02 5.73
C ASN A 85 8.81 6.34 5.29
N PHE A 86 7.74 7.11 5.14
CA PHE A 86 6.43 6.58 4.73
C PHE A 86 6.41 6.18 3.25
N LEU A 87 5.95 4.94 2.98
CA LEU A 87 5.80 4.39 1.64
C LEU A 87 4.40 4.59 1.07
N THR A 88 3.38 4.63 1.94
CA THR A 88 1.98 4.90 1.57
C THR A 88 1.63 6.34 1.92
N GLY A 89 0.71 6.97 1.19
CA GLY A 89 0.31 8.37 1.37
C GLY A 89 -0.65 8.56 2.55
N LYS A 90 -1.32 9.71 2.57
CA LYS A 90 -2.38 10.05 3.54
C LYS A 90 -3.79 9.79 3.01
N LEU A 91 -3.90 9.22 1.80
CA LEU A 91 -5.16 8.99 1.11
C LEU A 91 -5.86 7.70 1.58
N ALA A 92 -5.09 6.72 2.04
CA ALA A 92 -5.58 5.47 2.58
C ALA A 92 -4.80 5.08 3.85
N GLU A 93 -5.51 4.45 4.77
CA GLU A 93 -4.94 3.82 5.94
C GLU A 93 -4.46 2.41 5.60
N ALA A 94 -3.22 2.09 5.99
CA ALA A 94 -2.67 0.76 5.88
C ALA A 94 -3.08 -0.11 7.07
N GLY A 95 -3.60 -1.30 6.78
CA GLY A 95 -4.00 -2.30 7.77
C GLY A 95 -3.47 -3.68 7.43
N SER A 96 -3.59 -4.61 8.38
CA SER A 96 -3.32 -6.05 8.19
C SER A 96 -1.96 -6.35 7.52
N LEU A 97 -0.91 -5.61 7.88
CA LEU A 97 0.43 -5.85 7.36
C LEU A 97 0.95 -7.17 7.91
N ASN A 98 1.24 -8.11 7.02
CA ASN A 98 1.76 -9.43 7.38
C ASN A 98 2.93 -9.80 6.47
N PHE A 99 3.99 -10.28 7.11
CA PHE A 99 5.21 -10.77 6.49
C PHE A 99 5.40 -12.24 6.83
N SER A 100 5.36 -13.08 5.81
CA SER A 100 5.64 -14.50 5.94
C SER A 100 6.94 -14.85 5.24
N CYS A 101 7.89 -15.37 6.01
CA CYS A 101 9.20 -15.79 5.52
C CYS A 101 9.24 -17.32 5.42
N TYR A 102 9.61 -17.82 4.25
CA TYR A 102 9.84 -19.24 3.99
C TYR A 102 11.28 -19.46 3.52
N GLN A 103 11.96 -20.42 4.11
CA GLN A 103 13.27 -20.86 3.64
C GLN A 103 13.08 -21.83 2.45
N GLY A 104 13.63 -21.45 1.30
CA GLY A 104 13.63 -22.24 0.09
C GLY A 104 14.78 -23.26 0.08
N THR A 105 14.64 -24.26 -0.79
CA THR A 105 15.48 -25.46 -0.84
C THR A 105 16.95 -25.22 -1.23
N LEU A 106 17.31 -23.99 -1.60
CA LEU A 106 18.65 -23.59 -2.08
C LEU A 106 19.27 -22.45 -1.25
N GLY A 107 18.83 -22.24 -0.01
CA GLY A 107 19.33 -21.14 0.84
C GLY A 107 18.72 -19.78 0.53
N ASN A 108 17.75 -19.72 -0.38
CA ASN A 108 17.00 -18.50 -0.70
C ASN A 108 15.83 -18.37 0.24
N GLN A 109 15.53 -17.16 0.69
CA GLN A 109 14.38 -16.89 1.51
C GLN A 109 13.29 -16.26 0.63
N VAL A 110 12.10 -16.86 0.63
CA VAL A 110 10.91 -16.30 -0.02
C VAL A 110 10.12 -15.54 1.04
N VAL A 111 9.91 -14.26 0.80
CA VAL A 111 9.15 -13.37 1.66
C VAL A 111 7.84 -13.04 0.95
N THR A 112 6.74 -13.43 1.55
CA THR A 112 5.40 -12.98 1.16
C THR A 112 5.04 -11.78 2.00
N ILE A 113 4.63 -10.70 1.34
CA ILE A 113 4.20 -9.45 1.94
C ILE A 113 2.73 -9.28 1.57
N SER A 114 1.88 -9.04 2.56
CA SER A 114 0.48 -8.67 2.35
C SER A 114 0.11 -7.49 3.24
N PHE A 115 -0.66 -6.55 2.71
CA PHE A 115 -1.29 -5.48 3.49
C PHE A 115 -2.55 -5.00 2.79
N GLU A 116 -3.39 -4.31 3.55
CA GLU A 116 -4.62 -3.70 3.06
C GLU A 116 -4.50 -2.18 3.07
N LEU A 117 -5.06 -1.52 2.07
CA LEU A 117 -5.26 -0.07 2.08
C LEU A 117 -6.76 0.23 2.11
N ASN A 118 -7.16 1.00 3.13
CA ASN A 118 -8.53 1.42 3.40
C ASN A 118 -8.65 2.93 3.26
N THR A 119 -9.39 3.41 2.27
CA THR A 119 -9.68 4.85 2.17
C THR A 119 -10.76 5.23 3.17
N HIS A 120 -10.50 6.23 3.99
CA HIS A 120 -11.54 6.83 4.82
C HIS A 120 -12.45 7.74 3.98
N PRO A 121 -13.76 7.78 4.24
CA PRO A 121 -14.61 8.81 3.66
C PRO A 121 -14.11 10.17 4.15
N LEU A 122 -13.76 11.06 3.21
CA LEU A 122 -13.50 12.47 3.53
C LEU A 122 -14.71 13.02 4.30
N SER A 123 -14.46 13.57 5.47
CA SER A 123 -15.43 14.03 6.47
C SER A 123 -16.21 15.29 6.05
N SER A 124 -16.77 15.28 4.84
CA SER A 124 -17.63 16.35 4.30
C SER A 124 -18.85 15.75 3.60
N GLY A 125 -19.84 15.32 4.39
CA GLY A 125 -21.26 15.22 3.99
C GLY A 125 -21.64 14.35 2.79
N GLN A 126 -20.71 13.63 2.17
CA GLN A 126 -20.99 12.70 1.08
C GLN A 126 -20.65 11.30 1.56
N VAL A 127 -21.62 10.39 1.45
CA VAL A 127 -21.41 8.94 1.56
C VAL A 127 -20.47 8.55 0.42
N GLN A 128 -19.17 8.68 0.67
CA GLN A 128 -18.11 8.18 -0.18
C GLN A 128 -17.88 6.74 0.29
N GLU A 129 -18.09 5.78 -0.62
CA GLU A 129 -17.95 4.35 -0.33
C GLU A 129 -16.53 4.08 0.16
N GLN A 130 -16.41 3.35 1.26
CA GLN A 130 -15.13 2.83 1.74
C GLN A 130 -14.55 1.94 0.64
N PHE A 131 -13.37 2.30 0.14
CA PHE A 131 -12.60 1.49 -0.80
C PHE A 131 -11.52 0.76 -0.01
N GLN A 132 -11.65 -0.56 0.07
CA GLN A 132 -10.68 -1.47 0.66
C GLN A 132 -10.02 -2.27 -0.44
N GLN A 133 -8.69 -2.31 -0.42
CA GLN A 133 -7.92 -3.10 -1.37
C GLN A 133 -6.78 -3.83 -0.70
N GLU A 134 -6.69 -5.13 -0.96
CA GLU A 134 -5.59 -5.98 -0.53
C GLU A 134 -4.46 -5.96 -1.56
N PHE A 135 -3.24 -5.84 -1.07
CA PHE A 135 -1.99 -5.84 -1.82
C PHE A 135 -1.13 -6.98 -1.32
N ALA A 136 -0.76 -7.90 -2.20
CA ALA A 136 0.09 -9.02 -1.86
C ALA A 136 1.18 -9.23 -2.92
N THR A 137 2.40 -9.54 -2.47
CA THR A 137 3.49 -9.92 -3.37
C THR A 137 4.42 -10.93 -2.68
N SER A 138 5.06 -11.77 -3.48
CA SER A 138 6.09 -12.70 -3.00
C SER A 138 7.42 -12.41 -3.69
N VAL A 139 8.49 -12.39 -2.91
CA VAL A 139 9.82 -11.99 -3.35
C VAL A 139 10.85 -12.92 -2.76
N SER A 140 11.73 -13.47 -3.61
CA SER A 140 12.86 -14.27 -3.16
C SER A 140 14.12 -13.40 -2.99
N THR A 141 14.90 -13.66 -1.95
CA THR A 141 16.27 -13.13 -1.82
C THR A 141 17.19 -13.75 -2.88
N ARG A 142 18.36 -13.14 -3.12
CA ARG A 142 19.36 -13.68 -4.04
C ARG A 142 19.92 -15.00 -3.50
N GLN A 143 20.11 -15.96 -4.40
CA GLN A 143 20.85 -17.18 -4.09
C GLN A 143 22.33 -16.81 -3.91
N TYR A 144 22.95 -17.31 -2.84
CA TYR A 144 24.39 -17.26 -2.61
C TYR A 144 25.00 -18.64 -2.85
#